data_AF-A0A949ALU3-F1
#
_entry.id   AF-A0A949ALU3-F1
#
_cell.length_a   1.000
_cell.length_b   1.000
_cell.length_c   1.000
_cell.angle_alpha   90.00
_cell.angle_beta   90.00
_cell.angle_gamma   90.00
#
_symmetry.space_group_name_H-M   'P 1'
#
loop_
_entity.id
_entity.type
_entity.pdbx_description
1 polymer ?
#
loop_
_entity_poly.entity_id
_entity_poly.type
_entity_poly.pdbx_seq_one_letter_code
_entity_poly.pdbx_strand_id
1 'polypeptide(L)' 'PLIDFIKLAAFFDSGNVWPTVEDFGSDGFKSGMGLGLRVKTPVGPINLDYGYPLNNEPGEDGKSGKFYFSVSRGF' A
#
# COMPACT_ATOMS: atom_id res chain seq x y z
N PRO A 1 -2.21 -9.50 26.11
CA PRO A 1 -1.71 -8.10 26.22
C PRO A 1 -2.10 -7.30 24.96
N LEU A 2 -2.15 -5.97 24.98
CA LEU A 2 -2.69 -5.14 23.88
C LEU A 2 -2.09 -5.44 22.48
N ILE A 3 -0.81 -5.82 22.47
CA ILE A 3 -0.02 -6.31 21.32
C ILE A 3 -0.59 -7.56 20.61
N ASP A 4 -1.47 -8.34 21.24
CA ASP A 4 -2.07 -9.52 20.63
C ASP A 4 -3.18 -9.15 19.61
N PHE A 5 -3.75 -7.95 19.77
CA PHE A 5 -4.85 -7.40 18.99
C PHE A 5 -4.43 -6.33 18.00
N ILE A 6 -3.35 -5.60 18.27
CA ILE A 6 -2.86 -4.50 17.44
C ILE A 6 -1.47 -4.84 16.90
N LYS A 7 -1.30 -4.75 15.58
CA LYS A 7 0.00 -4.86 14.91
C LYS A 7 0.27 -3.61 14.09
N LEU A 8 1.55 -3.23 14.02
CA LEU A 8 2.02 -2.17 13.15
C LEU A 8 2.63 -2.76 11.87
N ALA A 9 2.65 -1.94 10.82
CA ALA A 9 3.26 -2.23 9.54
C ALA A 9 4.10 -1.04 9.10
N ALA A 10 5.24 -1.33 8.48
CA ALA A 10 5.85 -0.45 7.50
C ALA A 10 5.90 -1.23 6.19
N PHE A 11 5.71 -0.55 5.07
CA PHE A 11 5.76 -1.19 3.75
C PHE A 11 6.42 -0.27 2.72
N PHE A 12 6.97 -0.93 1.71
CA PHE A 12 7.48 -0.34 0.49
C PHE A 12 7.12 -1.29 -0.65
N ASP A 13 6.65 -0.73 -1.75
CA ASP A 13 6.29 -1.47 -2.95
C ASP A 13 6.79 -0.73 -4.19
N SER A 14 7.06 -1.49 -5.25
CA SER A 14 7.49 -0.96 -6.53
C SER A 14 7.00 -1.87 -7.65
N GLY A 15 6.45 -1.28 -8.71
CA GLY A 15 5.91 -2.03 -9.83
C GLY A 15 5.59 -1.15 -11.04
N ASN A 16 5.27 -1.79 -12.16
CA ASN A 16 4.81 -1.12 -13.37
C ASN A 16 3.82 -2.03 -14.12
N VAL A 17 3.04 -1.43 -15.03
CA VAL A 17 2.18 -2.15 -15.96
C VAL A 17 2.60 -1.76 -17.37
N TRP A 18 3.01 -2.75 -18.17
CA TRP A 18 3.47 -2.52 -19.54
C TRP A 18 2.40 -2.91 -20.56
N PRO A 19 2.36 -2.24 -21.74
CA PRO A 19 1.40 -2.57 -22.80
C PRO A 19 1.64 -3.94 -23.44
N THR A 20 2.90 -4.36 -23.55
CA THR A 20 3.31 -5.63 -24.18
C THR A 20 4.27 -6.41 -23.30
N VAL A 21 4.48 -7.69 -23.64
CA VAL A 21 5.42 -8.56 -22.92
C VAL A 21 6.86 -8.20 -23.26
N GLU A 22 7.10 -7.75 -24.50
CA GLU A 22 8.40 -7.30 -24.98
C GLU A 22 8.92 -6.08 -24.20
N ASP A 23 8.01 -5.23 -23.71
CA ASP A 23 8.33 -4.07 -22.88
C ASP A 23 8.59 -4.42 -21.41
N PHE A 24 8.37 -5.66 -20.98
CA PHE A 24 8.45 -6.05 -19.58
C PHE A 24 9.84 -5.76 -18.98
N GLY A 25 9.85 -5.10 -17.82
CA GLY A 25 11.09 -4.73 -17.13
C GLY A 25 11.78 -3.47 -17.69
N SER A 26 11.19 -2.82 -18.70
CA SER A 26 11.61 -1.48 -19.10
C SER A 26 11.29 -0.43 -18.02
N ASP A 27 11.70 0.82 -18.24
CA ASP A 27 11.52 1.92 -17.29
C ASP A 27 10.03 2.19 -16.94
N GLY A 28 9.78 3.09 -15.99
CA GLY A 28 8.42 3.52 -15.61
C GLY A 28 7.92 2.93 -14.29
N PHE A 29 8.77 2.24 -13.53
CA PHE A 29 8.42 1.78 -12.19
C PHE A 29 7.90 2.92 -11.30
N LYS A 30 6.76 2.66 -10.67
CA LYS A 30 6.18 3.49 -9.64
C LYS A 30 6.40 2.81 -8.30
N SER A 31 6.87 3.58 -7.33
CA SER A 31 7.14 3.11 -5.98
C SER A 31 6.32 3.89 -4.97
N GLY A 32 5.96 3.21 -3.89
CA GLY A 32 5.24 3.76 -2.76
C GLY A 32 5.83 3.27 -1.45
N MET A 33 5.56 4.01 -0.38
CA MET A 33 5.84 3.57 0.98
C MET A 33 4.71 3.94 1.91
N GLY A 34 4.63 3.30 3.07
CA GLY A 34 3.63 3.69 4.04
C GLY A 34 3.72 2.96 5.37
N LEU A 35 2.78 3.31 6.23
CA LEU A 35 2.61 2.75 7.56
C LEU A 35 1.19 2.21 7.70
N GLY A 36 1.05 1.12 8.45
CA GLY A 36 -0.21 0.43 8.64
C GLY A 36 -0.49 0.07 10.08
N LEU A 37 -1.77 0.11 10.44
CA LEU A 37 -2.31 -0.36 11.71
C LEU A 37 -3.27 -1.51 11.42
N ARG A 38 -3.06 -2.64 12.10
CA ARG A 38 -3.86 -3.84 11.92
C ARG A 38 -4.49 -4.20 13.25
N VAL A 39 -5.82 -4.30 13.27
CA VAL A 39 -6.61 -4.55 14.47
C VAL A 39 -7.40 -5.84 14.29
N LYS A 40 -7.20 -6.79 15.19
CA LYS A 40 -8.06 -7.97 15.27
C LYS A 40 -9.35 -7.59 15.98
N THR A 41 -10.49 -7.73 15.29
CA THR A 41 -11.81 -7.55 15.89
C THR A 41 -12.59 -8.86 15.88
N PRO A 42 -13.66 -9.00 16.69
CA PRO A 42 -14.51 -10.19 16.67
C PRO A 42 -15.15 -10.50 15.30
N VAL A 43 -15.34 -9.48 14.45
CA VAL A 43 -15.94 -9.65 13.11
C VAL A 43 -14.90 -9.93 12.02
N GLY A 44 -13.62 -9.76 12.32
CA GLY A 44 -12.49 -10.02 11.43
C GLY A 44 -11.33 -9.03 11.59
N PRO A 45 -10.16 -9.31 11.00
CA PRO A 45 -9.07 -8.34 10.86
C PRO A 45 -9.49 -7.08 10.11
N ILE A 46 -9.15 -5.94 10.69
CA ILE A 46 -9.31 -4.61 10.11
C ILE A 46 -7.92 -4.01 9.91
N ASN A 47 -7.66 -3.44 8.73
CA ASN A 47 -6.40 -2.75 8.43
C ASN A 47 -6.68 -1.30 8.04
N LEU A 48 -5.85 -0.38 8.53
CA LEU A 48 -5.83 1.02 8.16
C LEU A 48 -4.39 1.39 7.78
N ASP A 49 -4.19 1.78 6.53
CA ASP A 49 -2.87 2.10 5.99
C ASP A 49 -2.83 3.55 5.51
N TYR A 50 -1.71 4.22 5.73
CA TYR A 50 -1.38 5.50 5.11
C TYR A 50 -0.21 5.29 4.15
N GLY A 51 -0.49 5.45 2.85
CA GLY A 51 0.51 5.29 1.79
C GLY A 51 0.89 6.64 1.18
N TYR A 52 2.16 6.80 0.84
CA TYR A 52 2.70 7.98 0.17
C TYR A 52 3.44 7.57 -1.11
N PRO A 53 3.06 8.11 -2.28
CA PRO A 53 3.75 7.81 -3.53
C PRO A 53 5.14 8.44 -3.55
N LEU A 54 6.12 7.75 -4.12
CA LEU A 54 7.50 8.25 -4.25
C LEU A 54 7.77 8.82 -5.65
N ASN A 55 7.03 8.35 -6.65
CA ASN A 55 7.08 8.86 -8.02
C ASN A 55 5.91 9.82 -8.26
N ASN A 56 6.12 10.83 -9.12
CA ASN A 56 5.03 11.69 -9.57
C ASN A 56 4.20 10.95 -10.63
N GLU A 57 2.90 11.26 -10.68
CA GLU A 57 2.04 10.84 -11.79
C GLU A 57 2.05 11.91 -12.88
N PRO A 58 2.20 11.55 -14.18
CA PRO A 58 2.15 12.51 -15.25
C PRO A 58 0.82 13.29 -15.22
N GLY A 59 0.91 14.61 -15.13
CA GLY A 59 -0.27 15.48 -15.04
C GLY A 59 -0.76 15.79 -13.63
N GLU A 60 -0.08 15.31 -12.58
CA GLU A 60 -0.32 15.76 -11.20
C GLU A 60 0.72 16.81 -10.76
N ASP A 61 0.25 17.90 -10.15
CA ASP A 61 1.09 19.00 -9.66
C ASP A 61 1.89 18.67 -8.39
N GLY A 62 1.64 17.51 -7.76
CA GLY A 62 2.34 17.10 -6.55
C GLY A 62 1.86 15.76 -5.99
N LYS A 63 2.61 15.27 -5.00
CA LYS A 63 2.35 13.97 -4.35
C LYS A 63 1.66 14.18 -3.01
N SER A 64 0.55 13.48 -2.82
CA SER A 64 -0.18 13.44 -1.55
C SER A 64 -0.35 12.01 -1.08
N GLY A 65 -0.24 11.80 0.23
CA GLY A 65 -0.52 10.50 0.82
C GLY A 65 -2.02 10.23 0.89
N LYS A 66 -2.39 8.95 0.88
CA LYS A 66 -3.77 8.47 0.89
C LYS A 66 -3.98 7.46 2.01
N PHE A 67 -5.16 7.50 2.61
CA PHE A 67 -5.60 6.47 3.56
C PHE A 67 -6.31 5.34 2.83
N TYR A 68 -5.98 4.10 3.22
CA TYR A 68 -6.60 2.89 2.75
C TYR A 68 -7.14 2.10 3.93
N PHE A 69 -8.29 1.47 3.74
CA PHE A 69 -8.91 0.65 4.75
C PHE A 69 -9.37 -0.66 4.13
N SER A 70 -9.19 -1.77 4.86
CA SER A 70 -9.71 -3.07 4.45
C SER A 70 -10.24 -3.86 5.63
N VAL A 71 -11.29 -4.63 5.37
CA VAL A 71 -11.77 -5.70 6.26
C VAL A 71 -11.52 -7.00 5.53
N SER A 72 -10.60 -7.80 6.06
CA SER A 72 -10.22 -9.07 5.44
C SER A 72 -10.44 -10.19 6.44
N ARG A 73 -11.09 -11.28 6.03
CA ARG A 73 -10.87 -12.57 6.68
C ARG A 73 -9.57 -13.09 6.08
N GLY A 74 -8.54 -13.27 6.92
CA GLY A 74 -7.30 -13.90 6.47
C GLY A 74 -7.64 -15.21 5.75
N PHE A 75 -7.02 -15.42 4.60
CA PHE A 75 -7.15 -16.63 3.78
C PHE A 75 -6.69 -17.86 4.57
#